data_AF-A0A0M1JJ26-F1
#
_entry.id   AF-A0A0M1JJ26-F1
#
_cell.length_a   1.000
_cell.length_b   1.000
_cell.length_c   1.000
_cell.angle_alpha   90.00
_cell.angle_beta   90.00
_cell.angle_gamma   90.00
#
_symmetry.space_group_name_H-M   'P 1'
#
loop_
_entity.id
_entity.type
_entity.pdbx_description
1 polymer ?
#
loop_
_entity_poly.entity_id
_entity_poly.type
_entity_poly.pdbx_seq_one_letter_code
_entity_poly.pdbx_strand_id
1 'polypeptide(L)'
;ESKGRDLRVITIGGRVVSSMQRIAGEGEFKANFSSGGKVEQYSVTPEIEWMATQTSQTLGLEIAGVDLLFDGEHYKICEANSSTGFKGMESCCDVNIPREIYHFIRIRQGIFKKSANKAINTDS
;
A
#
# COMPACT_ATOMS: atom_id res chain seq x y z
N GLU A 1 21.40 -6.51 0.57
CA GLU A 1 21.55 -5.71 1.80
C GLU A 1 21.06 -4.27 1.63
N SER A 2 20.00 -3.94 2.38
CA SER A 2 19.37 -2.62 2.42
C SER A 2 20.30 -1.58 3.05
N LYS A 3 21.05 -0.87 2.22
CA LYS A 3 21.88 0.29 2.60
C LYS A 3 21.01 1.52 2.91
N GLY A 4 20.25 1.51 4.01
CA GLY A 4 19.39 2.63 4.42
C GLY A 4 18.19 2.88 3.51
N ARG A 5 17.73 1.85 2.80
CA ARG A 5 16.57 1.91 1.89
C ARG A 5 15.64 0.75 2.15
N ASP A 6 14.34 1.00 2.14
CA ASP A 6 13.30 -0.02 2.21
C ASP A 6 12.13 0.32 1.28
N LEU A 7 11.25 -0.64 1.05
CA LEU A 7 9.98 -0.43 0.39
C LEU A 7 8.84 -0.61 1.38
N ARG A 8 7.94 0.37 1.47
CA ARG A 8 6.61 0.15 2.03
C ARG A 8 5.67 -0.30 0.91
N VAL A 9 4.86 -1.29 1.18
CA VAL A 9 3.75 -1.72 0.34
C VAL A 9 2.47 -1.67 1.17
N ILE A 10 1.43 -1.01 0.65
CA ILE A 10 0.11 -0.99 1.29
C ILE A 10 -0.77 -2.01 0.61
N THR A 11 -1.30 -2.95 1.39
CA THR A 11 -2.30 -3.92 0.94
C THR A 11 -3.66 -3.63 1.56
N ILE A 12 -4.73 -3.71 0.78
CA ILE A 12 -6.11 -3.56 1.25
C ILE A 12 -6.96 -4.65 0.61
N GLY A 13 -7.60 -5.50 1.41
CA GLY A 13 -8.49 -6.55 0.93
C GLY A 13 -7.81 -7.57 0.02
N GLY A 14 -6.54 -7.88 0.28
CA GLY A 14 -5.78 -8.88 -0.48
C GLY A 14 -5.16 -8.38 -1.79
N ARG A 15 -5.21 -7.07 -2.09
CA ARG A 15 -4.51 -6.45 -3.23
C ARG A 15 -3.48 -5.42 -2.75
N VAL A 16 -2.42 -5.21 -3.53
CA VAL A 16 -1.54 -4.05 -3.37
C VAL A 16 -2.25 -2.81 -3.92
N VAL A 17 -2.22 -1.73 -3.15
CA VAL A 17 -2.82 -0.44 -3.52
C VAL A 17 -1.76 0.59 -3.90
N SER A 18 -0.62 0.59 -3.22
CA SER A 18 0.50 1.47 -3.56
C SER A 18 1.80 0.96 -2.94
N SER A 19 2.92 1.39 -3.49
CA SER A 19 4.26 1.18 -2.91
C SER A 19 5.10 2.44 -2.99
N MET A 20 5.89 2.68 -1.94
CA MET A 20 6.88 3.74 -1.88
C MET A 20 8.22 3.18 -1.43
N GLN A 21 9.30 3.73 -1.98
CA GLN A 21 10.64 3.55 -1.46
C GLN A 21 10.93 4.63 -0.42
N ARG A 22 11.43 4.22 0.74
CA ARG A 22 11.95 5.12 1.77
C ARG A 22 13.47 5.07 1.74
N ILE A 23 14.11 6.24 1.75
CA ILE A 23 15.56 6.40 1.74
C ILE A 23 15.94 7.22 2.98
N ALA A 24 16.73 6.62 3.88
CA ALA A 24 17.28 7.31 5.03
C ALA A 24 18.24 8.44 4.60
N GLY A 25 18.29 9.52 5.38
CA GLY A 25 19.28 10.58 5.18
C GLY A 25 20.71 10.11 5.44
N GLU A 26 21.71 10.84 4.94
CA GLU A 26 23.12 10.51 5.19
C GLU A 26 23.41 10.43 6.69
N GLY A 27 23.96 9.30 7.14
CA GLY A 27 24.33 9.06 8.53
C GLY A 27 23.24 8.44 9.42
N GLU A 28 22.01 8.26 8.95
CA GLU A 28 20.94 7.60 9.71
C GLU A 28 20.69 6.17 9.22
N PHE A 29 20.81 5.19 10.13
CA PHE A 29 20.56 3.78 9.83
C PHE A 29 19.06 3.42 9.77
N LYS A 30 18.15 4.33 10.14
CA LYS A 30 16.71 4.10 10.22
C LYS A 30 15.94 5.08 9.32
N ALA A 31 15.27 4.56 8.30
CA ALA A 31 14.44 5.32 7.36
C ALA A 31 13.05 5.69 7.93
N ASN A 32 13.00 6.22 9.15
CA ASN A 32 11.75 6.69 9.74
C ASN A 32 11.38 8.03 9.11
N PHE A 33 10.18 8.08 8.53
CA PHE A 33 9.55 9.21 7.81
C PHE A 33 9.60 10.56 8.55
N SER A 34 9.78 10.56 9.87
CA SER A 34 9.85 11.75 10.72
C SER A 34 11.21 12.45 10.79
N SER A 35 12.28 11.87 10.22
CA SER A 35 13.67 12.37 10.41
C SER A 35 14.30 13.03 9.16
N GLY A 36 13.53 13.29 8.10
CA GLY A 36 14.06 13.95 6.88
C GLY A 36 14.52 12.99 5.77
N GLY A 37 14.15 11.70 5.85
CA GLY A 37 14.33 10.74 4.75
C GLY A 37 13.48 11.08 3.52
N LYS A 38 14.00 10.75 2.33
CA LYS A 38 13.29 10.94 1.05
C LYS A 38 12.30 9.80 0.83
N VAL A 39 11.12 10.12 0.31
CA VAL A 39 10.14 9.14 -0.16
C VAL A 39 9.85 9.35 -1.64
N GLU A 40 9.70 8.24 -2.37
CA GLU A 40 9.37 8.25 -3.80
C GLU A 40 8.50 7.05 -4.14
N GLN A 41 7.62 7.21 -5.13
CA GLN A 41 6.80 6.11 -5.64
C GLN A 41 7.71 5.00 -6.19
N TYR A 42 7.38 3.76 -5.88
CA TYR A 42 8.08 2.60 -6.39
C TYR A 42 7.13 1.71 -7.19
N SER A 43 7.58 1.21 -8.33
CA SER A 43 6.77 0.35 -9.19
C SER A 43 6.60 -1.02 -8.55
N VAL A 44 5.35 -1.49 -8.49
CA VAL A 44 5.04 -2.81 -7.94
C VAL A 44 5.38 -3.87 -8.99
N THR A 45 6.31 -4.76 -8.66
CA THR A 45 6.64 -5.94 -9.46
C THR A 45 5.79 -7.13 -9.03
N PRO A 46 5.69 -8.21 -9.84
CA PRO A 46 5.01 -9.44 -9.43
C PRO A 46 5.55 -10.05 -8.14
N GLU A 47 6.87 -9.96 -7.90
CA GLU A 47 7.49 -10.42 -6.66
C GLU A 47 7.00 -9.60 -5.46
N ILE A 48 7.01 -8.27 -5.56
CA ILE A 48 6.52 -7.36 -4.51
C ILE A 48 5.04 -7.62 -4.22
N GLU A 49 4.22 -7.74 -5.26
CA GLU A 49 2.79 -8.00 -5.12
C GLU A 49 2.52 -9.33 -4.41
N TRP A 50 3.19 -10.39 -4.86
CA TRP A 50 3.05 -11.72 -4.26
C TRP A 50 3.50 -11.71 -2.79
N MET A 51 4.69 -11.20 -2.50
CA MET A 51 5.21 -11.15 -1.12
C MET A 51 4.30 -10.36 -0.18
N ALA A 52 3.85 -9.17 -0.60
CA ALA A 52 3.01 -8.32 0.24
C ALA A 52 1.62 -8.93 0.47
N THR A 53 0.96 -9.45 -0.58
CA THR A 53 -0.37 -10.06 -0.45
C THR A 53 -0.32 -11.35 0.36
N GLN A 54 0.68 -12.21 0.16
CA GLN A 54 0.87 -13.43 0.93
C GLN A 54 1.19 -13.14 2.40
N THR A 55 2.00 -12.11 2.69
CA THR A 55 2.29 -11.70 4.07
C THR A 55 1.01 -11.27 4.78
N SER A 56 0.23 -10.38 4.17
CA SER A 56 -1.03 -9.89 4.74
C SER A 56 -2.04 -11.02 4.93
N GLN A 57 -2.17 -11.92 3.96
CA GLN A 57 -3.06 -13.09 4.05
C GLN A 57 -2.65 -14.04 5.17
N THR A 58 -1.35 -14.37 5.26
CA THR A 58 -0.81 -15.30 6.27
C THR A 58 -1.02 -14.76 7.69
N LEU A 59 -0.90 -13.44 7.86
CA LEU A 59 -1.11 -12.77 9.15
C LEU A 59 -2.57 -12.39 9.42
N GLY A 60 -3.51 -12.69 8.50
CA GLY A 60 -4.92 -12.33 8.65
C GLY A 60 -5.18 -10.81 8.65
N LEU A 61 -4.29 -10.02 8.03
CA LEU A 61 -4.38 -8.57 7.96
C LEU A 61 -5.14 -8.13 6.70
N GLU A 62 -6.26 -7.45 6.90
CA GLU A 62 -7.09 -6.98 5.79
C GLU A 62 -6.60 -5.65 5.21
N ILE A 63 -5.98 -4.84 6.07
CA ILE A 63 -5.30 -3.60 5.73
C ILE A 63 -3.93 -3.71 6.39
N ALA A 64 -2.88 -3.61 5.59
CA ALA A 64 -1.52 -3.74 6.10
C ALA A 64 -0.55 -2.80 5.38
N GLY A 65 0.45 -2.33 6.12
CA GLY A 65 1.70 -1.86 5.57
C GLY A 65 2.76 -2.95 5.73
N VAL A 66 3.26 -3.48 4.63
CA VAL A 66 4.32 -4.49 4.58
C VAL A 66 5.62 -3.80 4.18
N ASP A 67 6.69 -4.03 4.94
CA ASP A 67 8.01 -3.57 4.59
C ASP A 67 8.86 -4.66 3.98
N LEU A 68 9.50 -4.28 2.88
CA LEU A 68 10.47 -5.09 2.18
C LEU A 68 11.84 -4.42 2.23
N LEU A 69 12.86 -5.21 2.53
CA LEU A 69 14.26 -4.82 2.42
C LEU A 69 14.83 -5.34 1.09
N PHE A 70 15.70 -4.55 0.47
CA PHE A 70 16.41 -4.90 -0.75
C PHE A 70 17.51 -5.93 -0.47
N ASP A 71 17.50 -7.03 -1.22
CA ASP A 71 18.49 -8.08 -1.14
C ASP A 71 18.99 -8.51 -2.53
N GLY A 72 19.98 -7.76 -3.04
CA GLY A 72 20.46 -7.95 -4.40
C GLY A 72 19.40 -7.48 -5.38
N GLU A 73 18.95 -8.39 -6.24
CA GLU A 73 17.85 -8.17 -7.19
C GLU A 73 16.47 -8.55 -6.62
N HIS A 74 16.44 -9.08 -5.39
CA HIS A 74 15.25 -9.59 -4.71
C HIS A 74 14.92 -8.83 -3.44
N TYR A 75 13.89 -9.30 -2.72
CA TYR A 75 13.41 -8.66 -1.50
C TYR A 75 13.29 -9.63 -0.31
N LYS A 76 13.36 -9.09 0.90
CA LYS A 76 13.09 -9.78 2.15
C LYS A 76 12.02 -9.06 2.95
N ILE A 77 11.07 -9.80 3.53
CA ILE A 77 10.06 -9.22 4.43
C ILE A 77 10.74 -8.82 5.74
N CYS A 78 10.49 -7.59 6.20
CA CYS A 78 11.03 -7.07 7.46
C CYS A 78 9.95 -6.94 8.53
N GLU A 79 8.87 -6.24 8.23
CA GLU A 79 7.74 -6.05 9.13
C GLU A 79 6.41 -5.99 8.38
N ALA A 80 5.33 -6.28 9.09
CA ALA A 80 3.97 -6.06 8.62
C ALA A 80 3.15 -5.44 9.75
N ASN A 81 2.48 -4.32 9.46
CA ASN A 81 1.73 -3.54 10.43
C ASN A 81 0.27 -3.42 10.03
N SER A 82 -0.64 -3.69 10.97
CA SER A 82 -2.09 -3.47 10.80
C SER A 82 -2.49 -1.99 10.91
N SER A 83 -1.73 -1.18 11.67
CA SER A 83 -1.98 0.25 11.86
C SER A 83 -0.98 1.09 11.05
N THR A 84 -1.09 1.00 9.73
CA THR A 84 -0.17 1.69 8.82
C THR A 84 -0.56 3.15 8.57
N GLY A 85 0.43 4.05 8.63
CA GLY A 85 0.25 5.45 8.23
C GLY A 85 0.38 5.63 6.72
N PHE A 86 -0.49 6.45 6.13
CA PHE A 86 -0.55 6.64 4.67
C PHE A 86 -0.08 8.02 4.17
N LYS A 87 0.14 9.00 5.06
CA LYS A 87 0.54 10.37 4.67
C LYS A 87 1.78 10.41 3.76
N GLY A 88 2.81 9.62 4.09
CA GLY A 88 4.03 9.55 3.27
C GLY A 88 3.77 8.93 1.90
N MET A 89 2.92 7.92 1.84
CA MET A 89 2.54 7.26 0.59
C MET A 89 1.77 8.22 -0.31
N GLU A 90 0.74 8.89 0.22
CA GLU A 90 -0.07 9.87 -0.54
C GLU A 90 0.71 11.11 -0.97
N SER A 91 1.85 11.42 -0.31
CA SER A 91 2.71 12.54 -0.71
C SER A 91 3.56 12.26 -1.95
N CYS A 92 3.77 10.99 -2.30
CA CYS A 92 4.61 10.58 -3.42
C CYS A 92 3.89 9.74 -4.48
N CYS A 93 2.72 9.18 -4.15
CA CYS A 93 1.91 8.36 -5.03
C CYS A 93 0.56 9.04 -5.27
N ASP A 94 0.09 9.06 -6.52
CA ASP A 94 -1.24 9.55 -6.88
C ASP A 94 -2.32 8.53 -6.51
N VAL A 95 -2.61 8.44 -5.22
CA VAL A 95 -3.58 7.48 -4.65
C VAL A 95 -4.25 8.09 -3.42
N ASN A 96 -5.54 7.79 -3.23
CA ASN A 96 -6.28 8.20 -2.03
C ASN A 96 -6.54 6.98 -1.14
N ILE A 97 -5.64 6.70 -0.19
CA ILE A 97 -5.67 5.48 0.60
C ILE A 97 -6.90 5.41 1.53
N PRO A 98 -7.30 6.49 2.24
CA PRO A 98 -8.53 6.49 3.02
C PRO A 98 -9.77 6.15 2.20
N ARG A 99 -9.85 6.61 0.94
CA ARG A 99 -10.94 6.28 0.02
C ARG A 99 -10.92 4.81 -0.35
N GLU A 100 -9.74 4.23 -0.63
CA GLU A 100 -9.61 2.80 -0.92
C GLU A 100 -10.02 1.93 0.28
N ILE A 101 -9.65 2.32 1.50
CA ILE A 101 -10.10 1.68 2.75
C ILE A 101 -11.62 1.78 2.89
N TYR A 102 -12.19 2.97 2.68
CA TYR A 102 -13.63 3.19 2.74
C TYR A 102 -14.38 2.29 1.73
N HIS A 103 -13.90 2.20 0.50
CA HIS A 103 -14.47 1.34 -0.53
C HIS A 103 -14.37 -0.14 -0.16
N PHE A 104 -13.26 -0.57 0.41
CA PHE A 104 -13.09 -1.94 0.91
C PHE A 104 -14.12 -2.26 2.01
N ILE A 105 -14.24 -1.41 3.04
CA ILE A 105 -15.20 -1.61 4.14
C ILE A 105 -16.64 -1.63 3.61
N ARG A 106 -16.98 -0.71 2.71
CA ARG A 106 -18.28 -0.67 2.04
C ARG A 106 -18.64 -1.99 1.37
N ILE A 107 -17.73 -2.52 0.55
CA ILE A 107 -17.92 -3.78 -0.17
C ILE A 107 -18.05 -4.94 0.82
N ARG A 108 -17.17 -5.00 1.82
CA ARG A 108 -17.17 -6.05 2.85
C ARG A 108 -18.49 -6.09 3.63
N GLN A 109 -19.09 -4.93 3.91
CA GLN A 109 -20.38 -4.82 4.60
C GLN A 109 -21.59 -4.97 3.67
N GLY A 110 -21.39 -5.32 2.40
CA GLY A 110 -22.47 -5.47 1.42
C GLY A 110 -23.14 -4.15 1.01
N ILE A 111 -22.49 -3.00 1.27
CA ILE A 111 -23.02 -1.67 0.96
C ILE A 111 -22.62 -1.28 -0.46
N PHE A 112 -23.33 -1.84 -1.43
CA PHE A 112 -23.19 -1.49 -2.83
C PHE A 112 -23.97 -0.21 -3.15
N LYS A 113 -23.48 0.61 -4.10
CA LYS A 113 -24.32 1.69 -4.64
C LYS A 113 -25.52 1.03 -5.31
N LYS A 114 -26.75 1.50 -5.03
CA LYS A 114 -27.88 1.20 -5.92
C LYS A 114 -27.49 1.65 -7.32
N SER A 115 -27.54 0.76 -8.30
CA SER A 115 -27.44 1.13 -9.70
C SER A 115 -28.45 2.25 -9.95
N ALA A 116 -27.99 3.40 -10.45
CA ALA A 116 -28.91 4.41 -10.93
C ALA A 116 -29.67 3.77 -12.10
N ASN A 117 -30.96 3.48 -11.92
CA ASN A 117 -31.83 3.14 -13.03
C ASN A 117 -31.79 4.35 -13.98
N LYS A 118 -31.04 4.22 -15.07
CA LYS A 118 -31.12 5.15 -16.19
C LYS A 118 -32.50 4.91 -16.77
N ALA A 119 -33.47 5.76 -16.43
CA ALA A 119 -34.76 5.78 -17.09
C ALA A 119 -34.48 5.86 -18.59
N ILE A 120 -34.80 4.79 -19.32
CA ILE A 120 -34.84 4.82 -20.77
C ILE A 120 -36.04 5.70 -21.08
N ASN A 121 -35.81 6.99 -21.35
CA ASN A 121 -36.81 7.83 -21.99
C ASN A 121 -37.03 7.26 -23.39
N THR A 122 -38.10 6.49 -23.56
CA THR A 122 -38.74 6.29 -24.86
C THR A 122 -39.69 7.46 -25.07
N ASP A 123 -39.15 8.58 -25.57
CA ASP A 123 -39.97 9.60 -26.20
C ASP A 123 -40.08 9.24 -27.69
N SER A 124 -41.32 8.87 -28.06
CA SER A 124 -42.01 8.95 -29.37
C SER A 124 -41.20 8.93 -30.67
#